data_AF-A0AAV4THB2-F1
#
_entry.id   AF-A0AAV4THB2-F1
#
_cell.length_a   1.000
_cell.length_b   1.000
_cell.length_c   1.000
_cell.angle_alpha   90.00
_cell.angle_beta   90.00
_cell.angle_gamma   90.00
#
_symmetry.space_group_name_H-M   'P 1'
#
loop_
_entity.id
_entity.type
_entity.pdbx_description
1 polymer ?
#
loop_
_entity_poly.entity_id
_entity_poly.type
_entity_poly.pdbx_seq_one_letter_code
_entity_poly.pdbx_strand_id
1 'polypeptide(L)'
;MQGRRSSMEDEYCAMVELLHIWKKWSFFAIFDGHGGNHVSAYCSKHLLPAIIDLEIFEDSCTESSNSLPHFDVERIKLGIKEDGIGPLEQPVSPEPDIDIFIRDDEFDEFIILISNGVYNISSRNICNFVRYMLQVTDDLIYISNCIINACLTKGSKDNMSVLIVILPGAPKVSKEIAENDREINFEIQKT
;
A
#
# COMPACT_ATOMS: atom_id res chain seq x y z
N MET A 1 7.22 7.04 -8.55
CA MET A 1 8.09 7.45 -9.68
C MET A 1 7.22 7.62 -10.92
N GLN A 2 7.42 8.71 -11.68
CA GLN A 2 6.61 9.02 -12.87
C GLN A 2 6.76 8.02 -14.03
N GLY A 3 7.94 7.41 -14.19
CA GLY A 3 8.18 6.46 -15.26
C GLY A 3 8.15 7.12 -16.64
N ARG A 4 7.41 6.53 -17.60
CA ARG A 4 7.33 7.02 -18.98
C ARG A 4 6.09 7.86 -19.28
N ARG A 5 5.22 8.07 -18.28
CA ARG A 5 4.04 8.95 -18.43
C ARG A 5 4.48 10.42 -18.48
N SER A 6 3.65 11.25 -19.10
CA SER A 6 3.85 12.71 -19.15
C SER A 6 3.56 13.41 -17.82
N SER A 7 2.71 12.82 -17.00
CA SER A 7 2.28 13.29 -15.68
C SER A 7 2.52 12.23 -14.62
N MET A 8 2.69 12.67 -13.36
CA MET A 8 2.63 11.82 -12.18
C MET A 8 1.24 12.01 -11.56
N GLU A 9 0.39 10.99 -11.68
CA GLU A 9 -0.99 10.99 -11.19
C GLU A 9 -1.16 10.10 -9.95
N ASP A 10 -0.19 9.22 -9.65
CA ASP A 10 -0.18 8.48 -8.39
C ASP A 10 0.09 9.42 -7.20
N GLU A 11 -0.58 9.13 -6.09
CA GLU A 11 -0.37 9.73 -4.78
C GLU A 11 -0.32 8.65 -3.71
N TYR A 12 0.13 8.98 -2.50
CA TYR A 12 0.18 8.04 -1.39
C TYR A 12 -0.10 8.72 -0.05
N CYS A 13 -0.50 7.92 0.93
CA CYS A 13 -0.62 8.32 2.33
C CYS A 13 0.12 7.29 3.19
N ALA A 14 0.98 7.76 4.09
CA ALA A 14 1.73 6.91 5.00
C ALA A 14 1.78 7.58 6.37
N MET A 15 0.92 7.13 7.28
CA MET A 15 0.78 7.69 8.62
C MET A 15 0.99 6.60 9.65
N VAL A 16 2.07 6.73 10.41
CA VAL A 16 2.37 5.88 11.57
C VAL A 16 1.85 6.58 12.82
N GLU A 17 1.29 5.83 13.76
CA GLU A 17 0.71 6.35 15.02
C GLU A 17 -0.29 7.50 14.81
N LEU A 18 -1.56 7.15 14.56
CA LEU A 18 -2.61 8.15 14.37
C LEU A 18 -2.86 8.98 15.66
N LEU A 19 -3.39 10.20 15.49
CA LEU A 19 -3.58 11.16 16.58
C LEU A 19 -4.65 10.72 17.61
N HIS A 20 -4.63 11.36 18.78
CA HIS A 20 -5.61 11.21 19.86
C HIS A 20 -5.74 9.79 20.41
N ILE A 21 -6.92 9.17 20.28
CA ILE A 21 -7.23 7.83 20.79
C ILE A 21 -6.67 6.72 19.88
N TRP A 22 -6.18 7.08 18.69
CA TRP A 22 -5.77 6.16 17.64
C TRP A 22 -4.25 5.87 17.60
N LYS A 23 -3.52 6.12 18.70
CA LYS A 23 -2.05 5.99 18.73
C LYS A 23 -1.51 4.60 18.39
N LYS A 24 -2.33 3.55 18.52
CA LYS A 24 -1.96 2.17 18.15
C LYS A 24 -2.25 1.83 16.68
N TRP A 25 -2.89 2.74 15.95
CA TRP A 25 -3.27 2.56 14.57
C TRP A 25 -2.27 3.23 13.64
N SER A 26 -2.17 2.70 12.43
CA SER A 26 -1.39 3.28 11.32
C SER A 26 -2.20 3.11 10.05
N PHE A 27 -2.02 4.01 9.09
CA PHE A 27 -2.73 4.02 7.82
C PHE A 27 -1.75 4.18 6.66
N PHE A 28 -1.86 3.30 5.67
CA PHE A 28 -1.03 3.31 4.48
C PHE A 28 -1.91 3.09 3.25
N ALA A 29 -1.74 3.92 2.22
CA ALA A 29 -2.52 3.84 1.00
C ALA A 29 -1.73 4.35 -0.22
N ILE A 30 -2.02 3.76 -1.39
CA ILE A 30 -1.57 4.24 -2.70
C ILE A 30 -2.82 4.54 -3.53
N PHE A 31 -2.80 5.67 -4.22
CA PHE A 31 -3.89 6.15 -5.06
C PHE A 31 -3.38 6.28 -6.50
N ASP A 32 -3.82 5.40 -7.38
CA ASP A 32 -3.47 5.39 -8.81
C ASP A 32 -4.45 6.31 -9.56
N GLY A 33 -4.00 7.51 -9.90
CA GLY A 33 -4.84 8.53 -10.54
C GLY A 33 -4.98 8.31 -12.05
N HIS A 34 -6.16 8.57 -12.60
CA HIS A 34 -6.42 8.51 -14.04
C HIS A 34 -7.23 9.71 -14.50
N GLY A 35 -6.81 10.34 -15.60
CA GLY A 35 -7.46 11.53 -16.15
C GLY A 35 -7.06 12.82 -15.42
N GLY A 36 -5.93 12.79 -14.71
CA GLY A 36 -5.41 13.87 -13.87
C GLY A 36 -5.26 13.46 -12.41
N ASN A 37 -4.47 14.21 -11.64
CA ASN A 37 -4.12 13.87 -10.26
C ASN A 37 -5.06 14.46 -9.19
N HIS A 38 -6.15 15.13 -9.58
CA HIS A 38 -6.98 15.87 -8.61
C HIS A 38 -7.64 14.94 -7.59
N VAL A 39 -8.20 13.81 -8.04
CA VAL A 39 -8.87 12.85 -7.15
C VAL A 39 -7.87 12.12 -6.27
N SER A 40 -6.76 11.62 -6.85
CA SER A 40 -5.71 10.94 -6.07
C SER A 40 -5.09 11.87 -5.02
N ALA A 41 -4.83 13.13 -5.36
CA ALA A 41 -4.28 14.12 -4.43
C ALA A 41 -5.28 14.57 -3.36
N TYR A 42 -6.58 14.54 -3.65
CA TYR A 42 -7.61 14.78 -2.66
C TYR A 42 -7.72 13.58 -1.70
N CYS A 43 -7.83 12.36 -2.25
CA CYS A 43 -7.94 11.14 -1.46
C CYS A 43 -6.74 10.92 -0.53
N SER A 44 -5.52 11.22 -0.97
CA SER A 44 -4.32 11.07 -0.14
C SER A 44 -4.32 11.91 1.13
N LYS A 45 -5.09 13.00 1.15
CA LYS A 45 -5.21 13.93 2.29
C LYS A 45 -6.51 13.75 3.08
N HIS A 46 -7.58 13.32 2.42
CA HIS A 46 -8.93 13.38 2.99
C HIS A 46 -9.58 12.01 3.22
N LEU A 47 -9.07 10.92 2.64
CA LEU A 47 -9.68 9.61 2.83
C LEU A 47 -9.59 9.14 4.29
N LEU A 48 -8.40 9.24 4.91
CA LEU A 48 -8.24 8.82 6.31
C LEU A 48 -9.11 9.63 7.29
N PRO A 49 -9.12 10.99 7.25
CA PRO A 49 -10.08 11.76 8.04
C PRO A 49 -11.53 11.34 7.81
N ALA A 50 -11.94 11.13 6.55
CA ALA A 50 -13.29 10.71 6.22
C ALA A 50 -13.64 9.32 6.78
N ILE A 51 -12.68 8.39 6.88
CA ILE A 51 -12.86 7.07 7.49
C ILE A 51 -12.96 7.19 9.02
N ILE A 52 -12.10 8.00 9.66
CA ILE A 52 -12.10 8.17 11.12
C ILE A 52 -13.37 8.87 11.59
N ASP A 53 -13.88 9.84 10.83
CA ASP A 53 -15.12 10.56 11.13
C ASP A 53 -16.40 9.71 10.96
N LEU A 54 -16.28 8.45 10.52
CA LEU A 54 -17.42 7.53 10.50
C LEU A 54 -17.79 7.13 11.93
N GLU A 55 -19.07 7.27 12.29
CA GLU A 55 -19.64 6.94 13.61
C GLU A 55 -19.30 5.51 14.07
N ILE A 56 -19.01 4.60 13.14
CA ILE A 56 -18.58 3.20 13.36
C ILE A 56 -17.24 3.09 14.11
N PHE A 57 -16.35 4.07 13.94
CA PHE A 57 -15.04 4.07 14.59
C PHE A 57 -15.13 4.51 16.07
N GLU A 58 -16.15 5.26 16.50
CA GLU A 58 -16.29 5.63 17.91
C GLU A 58 -16.76 4.46 18.80
N ASP A 59 -17.68 3.61 18.32
CA ASP A 59 -18.27 2.53 19.13
C ASP A 59 -17.40 1.26 19.26
N SER A 60 -16.56 0.98 18.27
CA SER A 60 -15.66 -0.20 18.26
C SER A 60 -14.49 -0.09 19.24
N CYS A 61 -14.35 1.05 19.95
CA CYS A 61 -13.34 1.31 20.96
C CYS A 61 -13.74 0.88 22.39
N THR A 62 -14.98 0.45 22.62
CA THR A 62 -15.35 -0.14 23.91
C THR A 62 -15.03 -1.64 23.86
N GLU A 63 -14.24 -2.14 24.80
CA GLU A 63 -13.78 -3.54 24.92
C GLU A 63 -14.92 -4.59 25.06
N SER A 64 -16.18 -4.19 24.84
CA SER A 64 -17.40 -4.95 25.13
C SER A 64 -18.08 -5.56 23.91
N SER A 65 -17.66 -5.24 22.68
CA SER A 65 -18.25 -5.83 21.47
C SER A 65 -17.23 -6.63 20.67
N ASN A 66 -17.36 -7.96 20.67
CA ASN A 66 -16.65 -8.88 19.76
C ASN A 66 -17.09 -8.74 18.27
N SER A 67 -17.80 -7.67 17.92
CA SER A 67 -18.20 -7.41 16.54
C SER A 67 -17.12 -6.61 15.84
N LEU A 68 -16.66 -7.15 14.71
CA LEU A 68 -15.80 -6.43 13.77
C LEU A 68 -16.46 -5.08 13.40
N PRO A 69 -15.68 -4.01 13.22
CA PRO A 69 -16.22 -2.76 12.70
C PRO A 69 -16.90 -3.03 11.36
N HIS A 70 -18.22 -2.82 11.29
CA HIS A 70 -19.00 -3.00 10.08
C HIS A 70 -18.95 -1.70 9.29
N PHE A 71 -18.36 -1.71 8.10
CA PHE A 71 -18.39 -0.56 7.21
C PHE A 71 -19.82 -0.29 6.74
N ASP A 72 -20.33 0.92 7.00
CA ASP A 72 -21.72 1.28 6.71
C ASP A 72 -21.89 1.58 5.22
N VAL A 73 -22.12 0.52 4.45
CA VAL A 73 -22.44 0.59 3.02
C VAL A 73 -23.70 1.42 2.78
N GLU A 74 -24.62 1.53 3.74
CA GLU A 74 -25.84 2.35 3.58
C GLU A 74 -25.50 3.83 3.44
N ARG A 75 -24.43 4.31 4.07
CA ARG A 75 -23.96 5.68 3.90
C ARG A 75 -23.44 5.96 2.49
N ILE A 76 -22.81 4.97 1.83
CA ILE A 76 -22.43 5.10 0.42
C ILE A 76 -23.67 5.22 -0.47
N LYS A 77 -24.75 4.47 -0.17
CA LYS A 77 -26.02 4.57 -0.93
C LYS A 77 -26.69 5.95 -0.84
N LEU A 78 -26.35 6.75 0.18
CA LEU A 78 -26.80 8.13 0.34
C LEU A 78 -25.95 9.15 -0.45
N GLY A 79 -24.90 8.71 -1.14
CA GLY A 79 -24.04 9.55 -1.98
C GLY A 79 -24.74 10.12 -3.22
N ILE A 80 -23.93 10.68 -4.14
CA ILE A 80 -24.41 11.37 -5.34
C ILE A 80 -25.18 10.41 -6.25
N LYS A 81 -26.46 10.74 -6.52
CA LYS A 81 -27.30 10.01 -7.47
C LYS A 81 -27.29 10.74 -8.81
N GLU A 82 -27.13 9.98 -9.89
CA GLU A 82 -27.20 10.49 -11.27
C GLU A 82 -28.35 9.76 -11.99
N ASP A 83 -29.26 10.52 -12.59
CA ASP A 83 -30.47 10.01 -13.26
C ASP A 83 -31.32 9.02 -12.44
N GLY A 84 -31.31 9.18 -11.11
CA GLY A 84 -32.04 8.32 -10.18
C GLY A 84 -31.36 6.98 -9.88
N ILE A 85 -30.19 6.72 -10.47
CA ILE A 85 -29.36 5.55 -10.21
C ILE A 85 -28.50 5.81 -8.98
N GLY A 86 -28.50 4.88 -8.02
CA GLY A 86 -27.72 5.00 -6.79
C GLY A 86 -26.22 4.97 -7.05
N PRO A 87 -25.38 5.47 -6.12
CA PRO A 87 -23.91 5.50 -6.30
C PRO A 87 -23.29 4.12 -6.57
N LEU A 88 -23.88 3.07 -5.99
CA LEU A 88 -23.43 1.67 -6.12
C LEU A 88 -23.92 1.00 -7.42
N GLU A 89 -24.87 1.61 -8.11
CA GLU A 89 -25.48 1.08 -9.34
C GLU A 89 -24.93 1.78 -10.59
N GLN A 90 -23.97 2.70 -10.41
CA GLN A 90 -23.27 3.38 -11.49
C GLN A 90 -22.31 2.43 -12.22
N PRO A 91 -21.90 2.72 -13.48
CA PRO A 91 -20.90 1.93 -14.18
C PRO A 91 -19.53 1.86 -13.48
N VAL A 92 -19.23 2.84 -12.62
CA VAL A 92 -18.04 2.89 -11.76
C VAL A 92 -18.52 3.06 -10.31
N SER A 93 -18.29 2.05 -9.48
CA SER A 93 -18.70 2.06 -8.07
C SER A 93 -17.58 2.60 -7.16
N PRO A 94 -17.92 3.41 -6.14
CA PRO A 94 -16.98 3.85 -5.10
C PRO A 94 -16.90 2.88 -3.90
N GLU A 95 -17.59 1.73 -3.95
CA GLU A 95 -17.62 0.75 -2.87
C GLU A 95 -16.27 0.04 -2.70
N PRO A 96 -15.65 0.08 -1.50
CA PRO A 96 -14.43 -0.66 -1.24
C PRO A 96 -14.73 -2.12 -0.84
N ASP A 97 -13.87 -3.04 -1.27
CA ASP A 97 -13.77 -4.37 -0.68
C ASP A 97 -12.92 -4.29 0.60
N ILE A 98 -13.39 -4.92 1.68
CA ILE A 98 -12.74 -4.88 3.00
C ILE A 98 -12.54 -6.29 3.53
N ASP A 99 -11.28 -6.65 3.74
CA ASP A 99 -10.86 -7.88 4.41
C ASP A 99 -10.19 -7.56 5.74
N ILE A 100 -10.48 -8.36 6.77
CA ILE A 100 -9.91 -8.19 8.11
C ILE A 100 -9.07 -9.41 8.45
N PHE A 101 -7.81 -9.16 8.78
CA PHE A 101 -6.84 -10.17 9.19
C PHE A 101 -6.43 -9.95 10.64
N ILE A 102 -6.40 -11.03 11.42
CA ILE A 102 -5.86 -10.99 12.78
C ILE A 102 -4.34 -11.04 12.67
N ARG A 103 -3.67 -10.06 13.30
CA ARG A 103 -2.20 -9.98 13.29
C ARG A 103 -1.56 -11.09 14.11
N ASP A 104 -0.43 -11.56 13.61
CA ASP A 104 0.47 -12.47 14.29
C ASP A 104 1.89 -11.87 14.28
N ASP A 105 2.33 -11.34 15.42
CA ASP A 105 3.63 -10.65 15.52
C ASP A 105 4.82 -11.59 15.27
N GLU A 106 4.65 -12.92 15.37
CA GLU A 106 5.71 -13.89 15.08
C GLU A 106 5.86 -14.15 13.58
N PHE A 107 4.75 -14.23 12.85
CA PHE A 107 4.74 -14.64 11.43
C PHE A 107 4.52 -13.49 10.44
N ASP A 108 3.95 -12.36 10.87
CA ASP A 108 3.70 -11.23 10.00
C ASP A 108 5.02 -10.50 9.70
N GLU A 109 5.52 -10.70 8.48
CA GLU A 109 6.81 -10.15 8.06
C GLU A 109 6.70 -8.71 7.55
N PHE A 110 5.84 -8.46 6.56
CA PHE A 110 5.70 -7.15 5.93
C PHE A 110 4.42 -7.06 5.09
N ILE A 111 3.99 -5.83 4.83
CA ILE A 111 2.92 -5.51 3.87
C ILE A 111 3.54 -4.73 2.71
N ILE A 112 3.14 -5.06 1.48
CA ILE A 112 3.55 -4.34 0.28
C ILE A 112 2.31 -3.83 -0.45
N LEU A 113 2.22 -2.52 -0.62
CA LEU A 113 1.22 -1.88 -1.48
C LEU A 113 1.91 -1.45 -2.78
N ILE A 114 1.26 -1.67 -3.91
CA ILE A 114 1.77 -1.30 -5.24
C ILE A 114 0.66 -0.73 -6.12
N SER A 115 0.98 0.24 -6.98
CA SER A 115 0.10 0.65 -8.08
C SER A 115 0.21 -0.30 -9.28
N ASN A 116 -0.68 -0.15 -10.26
CA ASN A 116 -0.75 -1.06 -11.41
C ASN A 116 0.54 -1.04 -12.26
N GLY A 117 1.36 0.02 -12.19
CA GLY A 117 2.60 0.12 -12.94
C GLY A 117 3.67 -0.89 -12.55
N VAL A 118 3.52 -1.52 -11.37
CA VAL A 118 4.41 -2.56 -10.83
C VAL A 118 3.91 -3.98 -11.18
N TYR A 119 2.71 -4.10 -11.76
CA TYR A 119 1.97 -5.34 -11.97
C TYR A 119 2.65 -6.40 -12.85
N ASN A 120 3.61 -6.02 -13.68
CA ASN A 120 4.31 -6.96 -14.57
C ASN A 120 5.24 -7.96 -13.82
N ILE A 121 5.25 -7.94 -12.49
CA ILE A 121 5.94 -8.92 -11.65
C ILE A 121 4.90 -9.58 -10.74
N SER A 122 4.87 -10.91 -10.70
CA SER A 122 3.95 -11.63 -9.81
C SER A 122 4.17 -11.26 -8.34
N SER A 123 3.10 -11.18 -7.56
CA SER A 123 3.17 -10.85 -6.13
C SER A 123 4.12 -11.78 -5.38
N ARG A 124 4.14 -13.07 -5.73
CA ARG A 124 5.08 -14.05 -5.16
C ARG A 124 6.55 -13.69 -5.42
N ASN A 125 6.87 -13.23 -6.62
CA ASN A 125 8.25 -12.86 -6.96
C ASN A 125 8.66 -11.57 -6.24
N ILE A 126 7.76 -10.59 -6.13
CA ILE A 126 8.01 -9.37 -5.35
C ILE A 126 8.24 -9.72 -3.87
N CYS A 127 7.36 -10.53 -3.26
CA CYS A 127 7.52 -10.93 -1.87
C CYS A 127 8.82 -11.70 -1.62
N ASN A 128 9.18 -12.65 -2.50
CA ASN A 128 10.45 -13.38 -2.38
C ASN A 128 11.66 -12.46 -2.53
N PHE A 129 11.61 -11.52 -3.47
CA PHE A 129 12.65 -10.52 -3.64
C PHE A 129 12.80 -9.64 -2.40
N VAL A 130 11.71 -9.08 -1.87
CA VAL A 130 11.74 -8.24 -0.66
C VAL A 130 12.25 -9.04 0.53
N ARG A 131 11.78 -10.28 0.73
CA ARG A 131 12.26 -11.15 1.83
C ARG A 131 13.76 -11.42 1.75
N TYR A 132 14.30 -11.63 0.55
CA TYR A 132 15.73 -11.76 0.35
C TYR A 132 16.46 -10.44 0.63
N MET A 133 15.98 -9.34 0.05
CA MET A 133 16.62 -8.03 0.21
C MET A 133 16.63 -7.52 1.65
N LEU A 134 15.60 -7.83 2.46
CA LEU A 134 15.58 -7.50 3.89
C LEU A 134 16.67 -8.25 4.69
N GLN A 135 17.16 -9.38 4.17
CA GLN A 135 18.32 -10.07 4.74
C GLN A 135 19.65 -9.48 4.25
N VAL A 136 19.64 -8.68 3.19
CA VAL A 136 20.83 -8.00 2.62
C VAL A 136 21.01 -6.60 3.20
N THR A 137 19.92 -5.84 3.35
CA THR A 137 19.94 -4.43 3.76
C THR A 137 18.65 -4.02 4.48
N ASP A 138 18.75 -3.05 5.38
CA ASP A 138 17.62 -2.39 6.04
C ASP A 138 17.16 -1.10 5.32
N ASP A 139 17.82 -0.74 4.21
CA ASP A 139 17.45 0.41 3.39
C ASP A 139 16.21 0.12 2.52
N LEU A 140 15.03 0.41 3.06
CA LEU A 140 13.75 0.23 2.37
C LEU A 140 13.61 1.09 1.11
N ILE A 141 14.29 2.25 1.07
CA ILE A 141 14.28 3.13 -0.11
C ILE A 141 15.03 2.46 -1.25
N TYR A 142 16.18 1.87 -0.95
CA TYR A 142 16.94 1.06 -1.89
C TYR A 142 16.11 -0.13 -2.40
N ILE A 143 15.49 -0.91 -1.51
CA ILE A 143 14.65 -2.06 -1.90
C ILE A 143 13.50 -1.62 -2.82
N SER A 144 12.82 -0.52 -2.45
CA SER A 144 11.73 0.05 -3.26
C SER A 144 12.22 0.49 -4.63
N ASN A 145 13.38 1.15 -4.70
CA ASN A 145 14.02 1.55 -5.95
C ASN A 145 14.41 0.35 -6.82
N CYS A 146 14.89 -0.75 -6.23
CA CYS A 146 15.17 -1.97 -6.97
C CYS A 146 13.91 -2.54 -7.64
N ILE A 147 12.78 -2.58 -6.93
CA ILE A 147 11.49 -3.04 -7.50
C ILE A 147 11.09 -2.15 -8.67
N ILE A 148 11.10 -0.83 -8.46
CA ILE A 148 10.73 0.16 -9.48
C ILE A 148 11.64 0.06 -10.72
N ASN A 149 12.96 -0.05 -10.53
CA ASN A 149 13.94 -0.17 -11.62
C ASN A 149 13.80 -1.49 -12.38
N ALA A 150 13.48 -2.58 -11.69
CA ALA A 150 13.20 -3.87 -12.31
C ALA A 150 11.96 -3.77 -13.23
N CYS A 151 10.90 -3.10 -12.77
CA CYS A 151 9.69 -2.86 -13.58
C CYS A 151 9.95 -1.96 -14.79
N LEU A 152 10.75 -0.90 -14.64
CA LEU A 152 11.19 -0.06 -15.76
C LEU A 152 11.96 -0.86 -16.82
N THR A 153 12.93 -1.64 -16.38
CA THR A 153 13.77 -2.47 -17.26
C THR A 153 12.94 -3.52 -17.98
N LYS A 154 11.93 -4.10 -17.31
CA LYS A 154 10.93 -5.00 -17.92
C LYS A 154 9.92 -4.31 -18.83
N GLY A 155 10.02 -2.99 -18.99
CA GLY A 155 9.24 -2.25 -19.97
C GLY A 155 7.97 -1.60 -19.45
N SER A 156 7.79 -1.46 -18.13
CA SER A 156 6.68 -0.67 -17.58
C SER A 156 6.67 0.73 -18.19
N LYS A 157 5.46 1.22 -18.51
CA LYS A 157 5.23 2.53 -19.11
C LYS A 157 4.40 3.44 -18.21
N ASP A 158 4.01 2.95 -17.03
CA ASP A 158 3.09 3.65 -16.15
C ASP A 158 3.80 4.46 -15.06
N ASN A 159 3.02 5.24 -14.30
CA ASN A 159 3.41 5.66 -12.96
C ASN A 159 3.58 4.42 -12.08
N MET A 160 4.56 4.45 -11.18
CA MET A 160 4.89 3.33 -10.31
C MET A 160 5.05 3.81 -8.89
N SER A 161 4.26 3.24 -8.00
CA SER A 161 4.31 3.51 -6.57
C SER A 161 4.44 2.18 -5.82
N VAL A 162 5.33 2.15 -4.83
CA VAL A 162 5.58 1.00 -3.97
C VAL A 162 5.68 1.53 -2.55
N LEU A 163 4.98 0.88 -1.62
CA LEU A 163 5.06 1.16 -0.19
C LEU A 163 5.30 -0.16 0.54
N ILE A 164 6.36 -0.21 1.35
CA ILE A 164 6.74 -1.38 2.13
C ILE A 164 6.58 -1.02 3.61
N VAL A 165 5.73 -1.78 4.32
CA VAL A 165 5.54 -1.68 5.77
C VAL A 165 6.20 -2.89 6.43
N ILE A 166 7.16 -2.64 7.30
CA ILE A 166 7.87 -3.70 8.04
C ILE A 166 7.13 -4.03 9.32
N LEU A 167 6.86 -5.31 9.53
CA LEU A 167 6.20 -5.84 10.72
C LEU A 167 7.21 -6.62 11.60
N PRO A 168 6.86 -6.96 12.85
CA PRO A 168 7.83 -7.53 13.79
C PRO A 168 8.52 -8.81 13.30
N GLY A 169 7.79 -9.68 12.60
CA GLY A 169 8.26 -10.93 12.02
C GLY A 169 9.20 -10.77 10.81
N ALA A 170 9.47 -9.54 10.36
CA ALA A 170 10.33 -9.30 9.19
C ALA A 170 11.73 -9.92 9.35
N PRO A 171 12.29 -10.52 8.28
CA PRO A 171 13.68 -10.96 8.26
C PRO A 171 14.63 -9.85 8.69
N LYS A 172 15.71 -10.21 9.38
CA LYS A 172 16.77 -9.28 9.77
C LYS A 172 17.96 -9.40 8.84
N VAL A 173 18.72 -8.33 8.73
CA VAL A 173 19.96 -8.29 7.95
C VAL A 173 20.94 -9.35 8.47
N SER A 174 21.41 -10.21 7.57
CA SER A 174 22.45 -11.19 7.81
C SER A 174 23.74 -10.75 7.14
N LYS A 175 24.83 -10.68 7.91
CA LYS A 175 26.15 -10.27 7.39
C LYS A 175 26.63 -11.18 6.26
N GLU A 176 26.46 -12.49 6.45
CA GLU A 176 26.85 -13.50 5.46
C GLU A 176 26.09 -13.31 4.14
N ILE A 177 24.77 -13.11 4.21
CA ILE A 177 23.95 -12.91 3.01
C ILE A 177 24.31 -11.58 2.33
N ALA A 178 24.53 -10.51 3.10
CA ALA A 178 24.92 -9.22 2.57
C ALA A 178 26.31 -9.23 1.92
N GLU A 179 27.26 -9.98 2.46
CA GLU A 179 28.60 -10.17 1.87
C GLU A 179 28.50 -10.97 0.57
N ASN A 180 27.77 -12.09 0.57
CA ASN A 180 27.55 -12.89 -0.64
C ASN A 180 26.86 -12.09 -1.75
N ASP A 181 25.84 -11.28 -1.43
CA ASP A 181 25.16 -10.43 -2.40
C ASP A 181 26.10 -9.40 -3.06
N ARG A 182 27.00 -8.80 -2.27
CA ARG A 182 28.03 -7.87 -2.78
C ARG A 182 29.02 -8.56 -3.71
N GLU A 183 29.49 -9.75 -3.35
CA GLU A 183 30.41 -10.52 -4.18
C GLU A 183 29.78 -10.90 -5.52
N ILE A 184 28.54 -11.42 -5.50
CA ILE A 184 27.80 -11.77 -6.71
C ILE A 184 27.61 -10.53 -7.60
N ASN A 185 27.18 -9.41 -7.03
CA ASN A 185 26.96 -8.17 -7.79
C ASN A 185 28.27 -7.61 -8.38
N PHE A 186 29.40 -7.76 -7.67
CA PHE A 186 30.71 -7.37 -8.18
C PHE A 186 31.12 -8.21 -9.40
N GLU A 187 30.85 -9.52 -9.39
CA GLU A 187 31.16 -10.39 -10.54
C GLU A 187 30.24 -10.12 -11.74
N ILE A 188 28.96 -9.84 -11.52
CA ILE A 188 28.02 -9.48 -12.60
C ILE A 188 28.49 -8.22 -13.33
N GLN A 189 28.99 -7.21 -12.61
CA GLN A 189 29.44 -5.95 -13.21
C GLN A 189 30.71 -6.09 -14.07
N LYS A 190 31.47 -7.19 -13.91
CA LYS A 190 32.64 -7.47 -14.75
C LYS A 190 32.28 -8.09 -16.11
N THR A 191 31.05 -8.56 -16.27
CA THR A 191 30.57 -9.28 -17.46
C THR A 191 29.89 -8.32 -18.43
#